data_AF-A0A967RJI3-F1
#
_entry.id   AF-A0A967RJI3-F1
#
_cell.length_a   1.000
_cell.length_b   1.000
_cell.length_c   1.000
_cell.angle_alpha   90.00
_cell.angle_beta   90.00
_cell.angle_gamma   90.00
#
_symmetry.space_group_name_H-M   'P 1'
#
loop_
_entity.id
_entity.type
_entity.pdbx_description
1 polymer ?
#
loop_
_entity_poly.entity_id
_entity_poly.type
_entity_poly.pdbx_seq_one_letter_code
_entity_poly.pdbx_strand_id
1 'polypeptide(L)'
;MSPEQVSGENIDHRTDIWSLGVVLYEMLTGKLPFKGDYEQAVIYSILNEKPERVSELRSGLFEELERIVYKTIVKNLDKRYQNAEELLSDLGVLIKAHHPRQREKKPTMAISKPLQGILAVVFLLALLSISYLLTRSRDSKGFQIKRTSPLTTAPGLEQDPAWSPDGTRIAYASNESGNMDIWVRQIVAGQRINLTEDYKG
;
A
#
# COMPACT_ATOMS: atom_id res chain seq x y z
N MET A 1 -10.55 6.46 -2.20
CA MET A 1 -10.39 7.78 -1.53
C MET A 1 -10.69 7.62 -0.06
N SER A 2 -9.95 8.29 0.82
CA SER A 2 -10.26 8.39 2.25
C SER A 2 -11.28 9.50 2.53
N PRO A 3 -11.96 9.50 3.70
CA PRO A 3 -12.92 10.54 4.05
C PRO A 3 -12.35 11.94 3.99
N GLU A 4 -11.13 12.14 4.51
CA GLU A 4 -10.45 13.44 4.50
C GLU A 4 -10.14 13.95 3.07
N GLN A 5 -9.81 13.04 2.13
CA GLN A 5 -9.63 13.40 0.71
C GLN A 5 -10.94 13.87 0.07
N VAL A 6 -12.03 13.17 0.36
CA VAL A 6 -13.37 13.47 -0.19
C VAL A 6 -13.95 14.75 0.41
N SER A 7 -13.66 15.02 1.68
CA SER A 7 -14.06 16.25 2.37
C SER A 7 -13.20 17.47 2.04
N GLY A 8 -12.07 17.29 1.32
CA GLY A 8 -11.12 18.36 1.05
C GLY A 8 -10.38 18.87 2.30
N GLU A 9 -10.23 18.00 3.31
CA GLU A 9 -9.49 18.30 4.54
C GLU A 9 -7.98 18.15 4.32
N ASN A 10 -7.18 18.51 5.33
CA ASN A 10 -5.74 18.29 5.28
C ASN A 10 -5.42 16.79 5.24
N ILE A 11 -4.68 16.39 4.22
CA ILE A 11 -4.27 15.01 3.97
C ILE A 11 -2.92 14.77 4.66
N ASP A 12 -2.81 13.65 5.37
CA ASP A 12 -1.55 13.16 5.93
C ASP A 12 -1.37 11.65 5.64
N HIS A 13 -0.30 11.05 6.17
CA HIS A 13 0.03 9.64 5.93
C HIS A 13 -1.05 8.65 6.41
N ARG A 14 -2.01 9.07 7.25
CA ARG A 14 -3.12 8.21 7.69
C ARG A 14 -4.11 7.94 6.55
N THR A 15 -4.07 8.69 5.45
CA THR A 15 -4.78 8.38 4.21
C THR A 15 -4.28 7.10 3.54
N ASP A 16 -2.97 6.83 3.61
CA ASP A 16 -2.41 5.58 3.09
C ASP A 16 -2.83 4.38 3.95
N ILE A 17 -2.91 4.57 5.27
CA ILE A 17 -3.43 3.57 6.22
C ILE A 17 -4.88 3.21 5.89
N TRP A 18 -5.71 4.20 5.58
CA TRP A 18 -7.09 3.97 5.14
C TRP A 18 -7.13 3.16 3.84
N SER A 19 -6.33 3.55 2.85
CA SER A 19 -6.30 2.90 1.54
C SER A 19 -5.86 1.44 1.65
N LEU A 20 -4.85 1.15 2.48
CA LEU A 20 -4.46 -0.21 2.83
C LEU A 20 -5.60 -0.98 3.50
N GLY A 21 -6.33 -0.34 4.40
CA GLY A 21 -7.51 -0.91 5.05
C GLY A 21 -8.61 -1.35 4.08
N VAL A 22 -8.89 -0.51 3.08
CA VAL A 22 -9.85 -0.83 2.01
C VAL A 22 -9.39 -2.06 1.22
N VAL A 23 -8.11 -2.12 0.84
CA VAL A 23 -7.53 -3.26 0.11
C VAL A 23 -7.56 -4.53 0.97
N LEU A 24 -7.22 -4.43 2.27
CA LEU A 24 -7.31 -5.57 3.19
C LEU A 24 -8.74 -6.09 3.32
N TYR A 25 -9.72 -5.19 3.49
CA TYR A 25 -11.13 -5.56 3.54
C TYR A 25 -11.55 -6.31 2.26
N GLU A 26 -11.18 -5.78 1.10
CA GLU A 26 -11.51 -6.37 -0.19
C GLU A 26 -10.83 -7.73 -0.39
N MET A 27 -9.55 -7.88 -0.03
CA MET A 27 -8.86 -9.18 -0.11
C MET A 27 -9.49 -10.24 0.80
N LEU A 28 -10.06 -9.84 1.94
CA LEU A 28 -10.67 -10.77 2.88
C LEU A 28 -12.08 -11.19 2.46
N THR A 29 -12.84 -10.28 1.85
CA THR A 29 -14.28 -10.43 1.57
C THR A 29 -14.63 -10.59 0.09
N GLY A 30 -13.73 -10.22 -0.82
CA GLY A 30 -13.98 -10.10 -2.26
C GLY A 30 -14.89 -8.91 -2.64
N LYS A 31 -15.16 -7.98 -1.71
CA LYS A 31 -16.06 -6.84 -1.92
C LYS A 31 -15.43 -5.56 -1.37
N LEU A 32 -15.75 -4.42 -1.97
CA LEU A 32 -15.38 -3.12 -1.42
C LEU A 32 -16.17 -2.81 -0.13
N PRO A 33 -15.54 -2.14 0.86
CA PRO A 33 -16.21 -1.75 2.11
C PRO A 33 -17.26 -0.65 1.91
N PHE A 34 -17.08 0.21 0.89
CA PHE A 34 -17.98 1.31 0.54
C PHE A 34 -18.26 1.23 -0.96
N LYS A 35 -19.54 1.31 -1.35
CA LYS A 35 -20.00 1.14 -2.73
C LYS A 35 -21.22 2.03 -3.00
N GLY A 36 -21.51 2.26 -4.27
CA GLY A 36 -22.67 3.01 -4.72
C GLY A 36 -22.81 2.89 -6.24
N ASP A 37 -24.01 3.12 -6.75
CA ASP A 37 -24.31 2.97 -8.19
C ASP A 37 -23.66 4.07 -9.04
N TYR A 38 -23.23 5.16 -8.40
CA TYR A 38 -22.56 6.31 -9.02
C TYR A 38 -21.55 6.93 -8.05
N GLU A 39 -20.64 7.75 -8.57
CA GLU A 39 -19.51 8.32 -7.81
C GLU A 39 -19.96 9.06 -6.54
N GLN A 40 -21.01 9.87 -6.63
CA GLN A 40 -21.52 10.64 -5.48
C GLN A 40 -22.11 9.72 -4.39
N ALA A 41 -22.67 8.56 -4.76
CA ALA A 41 -23.13 7.57 -3.79
C ALA A 41 -21.95 6.88 -3.08
N VAL A 42 -20.87 6.59 -3.80
CA VAL A 42 -19.63 6.07 -3.19
C VAL A 42 -19.04 7.09 -2.21
N ILE A 43 -18.96 8.37 -2.61
CA ILE A 43 -18.56 9.49 -1.76
C ILE A 43 -19.41 9.56 -0.49
N TYR A 44 -20.74 9.51 -0.65
CA TYR A 44 -21.65 9.52 0.49
C TYR A 44 -21.42 8.32 1.42
N SER A 45 -21.23 7.12 0.87
CA SER A 45 -20.96 5.90 1.62
C SER A 45 -19.66 6.02 2.44
N ILE A 46 -18.58 6.52 1.83
CA ILE A 46 -17.29 6.78 2.51
C ILE A 46 -17.47 7.74 3.69
N LEU A 47 -18.28 8.80 3.53
CA LEU A 47 -18.48 9.82 4.56
C LEU A 47 -19.48 9.39 5.65
N ASN A 48 -20.53 8.64 5.31
CA ASN A 48 -21.69 8.48 6.21
C ASN A 48 -21.98 7.02 6.61
N GLU A 49 -21.67 6.04 5.77
CA GLU A 49 -22.02 4.64 6.02
C GLU A 49 -20.93 3.85 6.74
N LYS A 50 -21.30 2.70 7.31
CA LYS A 50 -20.35 1.75 7.89
C LYS A 50 -20.22 0.55 6.95
N PRO A 51 -19.03 -0.04 6.79
CA PRO A 51 -18.89 -1.25 6.00
C PRO A 51 -19.63 -2.42 6.67
N GLU A 52 -20.15 -3.32 5.83
CA GLU A 52 -20.69 -4.63 6.25
C GLU A 52 -19.64 -5.40 7.06
N ARG A 53 -20.04 -6.28 7.98
CA ARG A 53 -19.07 -7.00 8.81
C ARG A 53 -18.30 -8.03 7.99
N VAL A 54 -16.97 -8.05 8.11
CA VAL A 54 -16.14 -9.05 7.43
C VAL A 54 -16.55 -10.47 7.88
N SER A 55 -16.90 -10.63 9.16
CA SER A 55 -17.42 -11.86 9.76
C SER A 55 -18.77 -12.33 9.19
N GLU A 56 -19.62 -11.42 8.69
CA GLU A 56 -20.88 -11.75 8.01
C GLU A 56 -20.64 -12.26 6.59
N LEU A 57 -19.60 -11.75 5.93
CA LEU A 57 -19.24 -12.10 4.55
C LEU A 57 -18.36 -13.36 4.45
N ARG A 58 -17.56 -13.65 5.47
CA ARG A 58 -16.66 -14.80 5.49
C ARG A 58 -16.52 -15.40 6.88
N SER A 59 -16.96 -16.64 7.02
CA SER A 59 -16.75 -17.46 8.22
C SER A 59 -15.27 -17.87 8.38
N GLY A 60 -14.82 -18.01 9.63
CA GLY A 60 -13.48 -18.54 9.96
C GLY A 60 -12.35 -17.51 9.96
N LEU A 61 -12.68 -16.22 9.95
CA LEU A 61 -11.72 -15.14 10.18
C LEU A 61 -11.51 -14.89 11.67
N PHE A 62 -10.29 -14.53 12.03
CA PHE A 62 -9.94 -14.15 13.41
C PHE A 62 -10.57 -12.79 13.74
N GLU A 63 -11.21 -12.69 14.92
CA GLU A 63 -11.85 -11.46 15.38
C GLU A 63 -10.82 -10.31 15.49
N GLU A 64 -9.59 -10.62 15.88
CA GLU A 64 -8.51 -9.65 15.94
C GLU A 64 -8.13 -9.10 14.56
N LEU A 65 -8.19 -9.91 13.50
CA LEU A 65 -7.94 -9.43 12.13
C LEU A 65 -9.05 -8.48 11.69
N GLU A 66 -10.30 -8.83 11.98
CA GLU A 66 -11.45 -7.96 11.74
C GLU A 66 -11.25 -6.61 12.44
N ARG A 67 -10.93 -6.62 13.75
CA ARG A 67 -10.65 -5.41 14.54
C ARG A 67 -9.57 -4.52 13.91
N ILE A 68 -8.47 -5.12 13.45
CA ILE A 68 -7.36 -4.39 12.82
C ILE A 68 -7.85 -3.69 11.54
N VAL A 69 -8.58 -4.41 10.67
CA VAL A 69 -9.14 -3.85 9.44
C VAL A 69 -10.07 -2.69 9.76
N TYR A 70 -11.02 -2.83 10.69
CA TYR A 70 -11.91 -1.71 11.05
C TYR A 70 -11.20 -0.50 11.63
N LYS A 71 -10.11 -0.70 12.38
CA LYS A 71 -9.30 0.41 12.91
C LYS A 71 -8.54 1.15 11.80
N THR A 72 -8.21 0.50 10.68
CA THR A 72 -7.63 1.18 9.51
C THR A 72 -8.65 2.04 8.73
N ILE A 73 -9.90 1.59 8.64
CA ILE A 73 -10.98 2.26 7.87
C ILE A 73 -11.96 3.05 8.77
N VAL A 74 -11.52 3.50 9.94
CA VAL A 74 -12.33 4.39 10.79
C VAL A 74 -12.22 5.84 10.29
N LYS A 75 -13.37 6.51 10.22
CA LYS A 75 -13.48 7.86 9.63
C LYS A 75 -12.80 8.93 10.47
N ASN A 76 -12.95 8.83 11.79
CA ASN A 76 -12.29 9.74 12.72
C ASN A 76 -10.78 9.43 12.78
N LEU A 77 -9.96 10.41 12.40
CA LEU A 77 -8.51 10.30 12.32
C LEU A 77 -7.83 9.99 13.66
N ASP A 78 -8.35 10.47 14.78
CA ASP A 78 -7.79 10.22 16.12
C ASP A 78 -8.01 8.77 16.57
N LYS A 79 -9.01 8.10 16.01
CA LYS A 79 -9.31 6.69 16.28
C LYS A 79 -8.58 5.74 15.34
N ARG A 80 -8.08 6.25 14.20
CA ARG A 80 -7.29 5.47 13.23
C ARG A 80 -5.91 5.19 13.81
N TYR A 81 -5.20 4.20 13.24
CA TYR A 81 -3.78 4.05 13.54
C TYR A 81 -3.05 5.35 13.21
N GLN A 82 -2.27 5.85 14.17
CA GLN A 82 -1.59 7.15 14.01
C GLN A 82 -0.37 7.05 13.10
N ASN A 83 0.17 5.85 12.92
CA ASN A 83 1.28 5.57 12.03
C ASN A 83 1.28 4.10 11.61
N ALA A 84 2.07 3.78 10.57
CA ALA A 84 2.18 2.42 10.05
C ALA A 84 2.83 1.44 11.04
N GLU A 85 3.65 1.94 11.98
CA GLU A 85 4.33 1.11 12.97
C GLU A 85 3.34 0.52 14.00
N GLU A 86 2.35 1.31 14.42
CA GLU A 86 1.25 0.86 15.28
C GLU A 86 0.42 -0.25 14.61
N LEU A 87 0.10 -0.08 13.32
CA LEU A 87 -0.59 -1.10 12.52
C LEU A 87 0.26 -2.37 12.37
N LEU A 88 1.55 -2.22 12.07
CA LEU A 88 2.47 -3.34 11.90
C LEU A 88 2.68 -4.10 13.21
N SER A 89 2.69 -3.42 14.36
CA SER A 89 2.74 -4.04 15.68
C SER A 89 1.53 -4.96 15.90
N ASP A 90 0.32 -4.44 15.67
CA ASP A 90 -0.94 -5.20 15.83
C ASP A 90 -0.99 -6.41 14.89
N LEU A 91 -0.63 -6.23 13.61
CA LEU A 91 -0.53 -7.34 12.64
C LEU A 91 0.54 -8.36 13.05
N GLY A 92 1.68 -7.89 13.57
CA GLY A 92 2.76 -8.76 14.04
C GLY A 92 2.34 -9.62 15.23
N VAL A 93 1.55 -9.09 16.16
CA VAL A 93 0.97 -9.85 17.27
C VAL A 93 0.02 -10.92 16.74
N LEU A 94 -0.88 -10.57 15.82
CA LEU A 94 -1.82 -11.51 15.20
C LEU A 94 -1.09 -12.66 14.50
N ILE A 95 -0.08 -12.33 13.69
CA ILE A 95 0.73 -13.33 12.97
C ILE A 95 1.41 -14.24 13.97
N LYS A 96 2.06 -13.72 15.02
CA LYS A 96 2.73 -14.56 16.03
C LYS A 96 1.76 -15.49 16.77
N ALA A 97 0.53 -15.04 17.02
CA ALA A 97 -0.49 -15.85 17.67
C ALA A 97 -1.00 -17.00 16.79
N HIS A 98 -1.07 -16.79 15.47
CA HIS A 98 -1.70 -17.73 14.52
C HIS A 98 -0.71 -18.42 13.58
N HIS A 99 0.59 -18.07 13.64
CA HIS A 99 1.62 -18.80 12.91
C HIS A 99 1.72 -20.20 13.52
N PRO A 100 1.51 -21.28 12.75
CA PRO A 100 1.73 -22.62 13.26
C PRO A 100 3.18 -22.68 13.75
N ARG A 101 3.38 -23.01 15.03
CA ARG A 101 4.68 -23.33 15.59
C ARG A 101 5.27 -24.42 14.69
N GLN A 102 6.19 -24.05 13.79
CA GLN A 102 7.10 -25.04 13.27
C GLN A 102 7.78 -25.63 14.50
N ARG A 103 7.48 -26.90 14.76
CA ARG A 103 8.09 -27.68 15.82
C ARG A 103 9.58 -27.72 15.47
N GLU A 104 10.34 -26.75 15.95
CA GLU A 104 11.80 -26.82 15.93
C GLU A 104 12.16 -28.08 16.71
N LYS A 105 12.48 -29.16 16.00
CA LYS A 105 13.14 -30.32 16.60
C LYS A 105 14.49 -29.80 17.09
N LYS A 106 14.59 -29.42 18.37
CA LYS A 106 15.89 -29.16 18.99
C LYS A 106 16.71 -30.44 18.84
N PRO A 107 17.87 -30.43 18.16
CA PRO A 107 18.78 -31.55 18.27
C PRO A 107 19.26 -31.58 19.72
N THR A 108 18.89 -32.62 20.46
CA THR A 108 19.53 -32.95 21.73
C THR A 108 20.96 -33.38 21.42
N MET A 109 21.89 -32.43 21.52
CA MET A 109 23.30 -32.74 21.71
C MET A 109 23.72 -32.16 23.06
N ALA A 110 24.06 -33.07 23.98
CA ALA A 110 24.73 -32.76 25.21
C ALA A 110 26.13 -32.22 24.88
N ILE A 111 26.45 -31.02 25.35
CA ILE A 111 27.78 -30.42 25.21
C ILE A 111 28.34 -30.20 26.62
N SER A 112 29.42 -30.93 26.92
CA SER A 112 30.26 -30.79 28.10
C SER A 112 31.02 -29.44 28.10
N LYS A 113 31.15 -28.83 29.27
CA LYS A 113 31.86 -27.55 29.55
C LYS A 113 33.38 -27.65 29.27
N PRO A 114 34.09 -26.54 28.94
CA PRO A 114 34.04 -25.25 29.66
C PRO A 114 33.66 -24.05 28.77
N LEU A 115 32.40 -23.63 28.87
CA LEU A 115 31.76 -22.68 27.95
C LEU A 115 31.58 -21.26 28.52
N GLN A 116 32.36 -20.85 29.53
CA GLN A 116 32.17 -19.51 30.14
C GLN A 116 32.89 -18.39 29.35
N GLY A 117 34.03 -18.68 28.71
CA GLY A 117 34.74 -17.68 27.91
C GLY A 117 34.12 -17.41 26.54
N ILE A 118 33.66 -18.46 25.85
CA ILE A 118 33.09 -18.34 24.50
C ILE A 118 31.74 -17.62 24.53
N LEU A 119 30.91 -17.89 25.54
CA LEU A 119 29.59 -17.27 25.68
C LEU A 119 29.71 -15.76 25.93
N ALA A 120 30.71 -15.33 26.70
CA ALA A 120 30.97 -13.92 26.96
C ALA A 120 31.41 -13.19 25.68
N VAL A 121 32.27 -13.80 24.86
CA VAL A 121 32.72 -13.21 23.58
C VAL A 121 31.57 -13.13 22.58
N VAL A 122 30.76 -14.18 22.46
CA VAL A 122 29.57 -14.19 21.58
C VAL A 122 28.55 -13.16 22.05
N PHE A 123 28.32 -13.03 23.35
CA PHE A 123 27.43 -12.03 23.92
C PHE A 123 27.94 -10.61 23.65
N LEU A 124 29.24 -10.37 23.77
CA LEU A 124 29.86 -9.07 23.52
C LEU A 124 29.83 -8.69 22.03
N LEU A 125 30.06 -9.66 21.14
CA LEU A 125 29.89 -9.49 19.68
C LEU A 125 28.42 -9.27 19.28
N ALA A 126 27.48 -9.91 19.97
CA ALA A 126 26.06 -9.70 19.77
C ALA A 126 25.63 -8.31 20.23
N LEU A 127 26.11 -7.84 21.39
CA LEU A 127 25.86 -6.48 21.88
C LEU A 127 26.47 -5.43 20.94
N LEU A 128 27.69 -5.65 20.43
CA LEU A 128 28.30 -4.78 19.42
C LEU A 128 27.50 -4.79 18.11
N SER A 129 27.02 -5.93 17.66
CA SER A 129 26.18 -6.04 16.44
C SER A 129 24.82 -5.36 16.62
N ILE A 130 24.17 -5.52 17.77
CA ILE A 130 22.90 -4.87 18.10
C ILE A 130 23.11 -3.35 18.23
N SER A 131 24.17 -2.91 18.91
CA SER A 131 24.55 -1.51 18.99
C SER A 131 24.80 -0.91 17.61
N TYR A 132 25.53 -1.63 16.75
CA TYR A 132 25.74 -1.23 15.36
C TYR A 132 24.42 -1.17 14.57
N LEU A 133 23.51 -2.11 14.76
CA LEU A 133 22.19 -2.11 14.09
C LEU A 133 21.25 -1.00 14.61
N LEU A 134 21.35 -0.62 15.89
CA LEU A 134 20.56 0.45 16.50
C LEU A 134 21.13 1.85 16.19
N THR A 135 22.45 1.98 16.10
CA THR A 135 23.13 3.26 15.78
C THR A 135 23.29 3.49 14.28
N ARG A 136 23.19 2.43 13.47
CA ARG A 136 22.93 2.54 12.03
C ARG A 136 21.49 2.99 11.85
N SER A 137 21.26 4.27 12.13
CA SER A 137 20.11 5.02 11.65
C SER A 137 19.82 4.52 10.24
N ARG A 138 18.63 3.98 10.05
CA ARG A 138 18.11 3.65 8.72
C ARG A 138 18.11 4.98 7.99
N ASP A 139 19.21 5.25 7.30
CA ASP A 139 19.35 6.34 6.35
C ASP A 139 18.46 5.92 5.17
N SER A 140 17.15 6.01 5.39
CA SER A 140 16.15 5.95 4.35
C SER A 140 16.34 7.23 3.59
N LYS A 141 17.35 7.25 2.73
CA LYS A 141 17.31 8.06 1.52
C LYS A 141 16.05 7.57 0.83
N GLY A 142 14.92 8.24 1.11
CA GLY A 142 13.63 7.94 0.52
C GLY A 142 13.80 7.86 -0.98
N PHE A 143 12.86 7.24 -1.68
CA PHE A 143 12.91 7.16 -3.14
C PHE A 143 13.22 8.54 -3.75
N GLN A 144 14.46 8.72 -4.20
CA GLN A 144 14.92 9.98 -4.76
C GLN A 144 14.67 9.94 -6.26
N ILE A 145 13.75 10.76 -6.73
CA ILE A 145 13.55 10.97 -8.16
C ILE A 145 14.78 11.70 -8.69
N LYS A 146 15.75 10.95 -9.22
CA LYS A 146 17.04 11.50 -9.66
C LYS A 146 16.93 12.35 -10.93
N ARG A 147 15.99 12.03 -11.80
CA ARG A 147 15.77 12.72 -13.08
C ARG A 147 14.32 12.56 -13.50
N THR A 148 13.67 13.68 -13.74
CA THR A 148 12.39 13.74 -14.46
C THR A 148 12.66 14.19 -15.89
N SER A 149 11.94 13.62 -16.84
CA SER A 149 11.91 14.09 -18.22
C SER A 149 10.46 14.11 -18.68
N PRO A 150 9.99 15.21 -19.29
CA PRO A 150 8.63 15.27 -19.80
C PRO A 150 8.46 14.19 -20.86
N LEU A 151 7.44 13.35 -20.67
CA LEU A 151 7.09 12.29 -21.61
C LEU A 151 6.16 12.83 -22.70
N THR A 152 5.55 13.98 -22.51
CA THR A 152 4.72 14.63 -23.51
C THR A 152 4.96 16.15 -23.51
N THR A 153 4.92 16.76 -24.69
CA THR A 153 5.29 18.18 -24.92
C THR A 153 4.48 18.80 -26.06
N ALA A 154 3.38 18.16 -26.50
CA ALA A 154 2.61 18.70 -27.61
C ALA A 154 1.87 19.97 -27.16
N PRO A 155 1.64 20.94 -28.06
CA PRO A 155 0.78 22.08 -27.75
C PRO A 155 -0.67 21.61 -27.60
N GLY A 156 -1.35 22.08 -26.55
CA GLY A 156 -2.76 21.75 -26.30
C GLY A 156 -2.98 21.06 -24.95
N LEU A 157 -4.15 20.43 -24.81
CA LEU A 157 -4.49 19.60 -23.67
C LEU A 157 -3.89 18.20 -23.87
N GLU A 158 -3.30 17.66 -22.82
CA GLU A 158 -2.85 16.27 -22.69
C GLU A 158 -3.36 15.77 -21.33
N GLN A 159 -4.37 14.89 -21.32
CA GLN A 159 -5.10 14.49 -20.10
C GLN A 159 -5.37 12.98 -20.06
N ASP A 160 -5.86 12.51 -18.91
CA ASP A 160 -6.28 11.13 -18.65
C ASP A 160 -5.23 10.04 -19.01
N PRO A 161 -4.00 10.12 -18.47
CA PRO A 161 -2.96 9.16 -18.80
C PRO A 161 -3.22 7.76 -18.20
N ALA A 162 -2.94 6.72 -18.98
CA ALA A 162 -2.96 5.33 -18.54
C ALA A 162 -1.72 4.57 -19.01
N TRP A 163 -1.04 3.87 -18.09
CA TRP A 163 0.13 3.05 -18.40
C TRP A 163 -0.26 1.67 -18.90
N SER A 164 0.48 1.13 -19.87
CA SER A 164 0.34 -0.29 -20.23
C SER A 164 0.84 -1.19 -19.09
N PRO A 165 0.28 -2.41 -18.90
CA PRO A 165 0.67 -3.30 -17.81
C PRO A 165 2.16 -3.69 -17.80
N ASP A 166 2.79 -3.70 -18.97
CA ASP A 166 4.22 -3.96 -19.17
C ASP A 166 5.11 -2.72 -18.94
N GLY A 167 4.53 -1.54 -18.70
CA GLY A 167 5.23 -0.27 -18.49
C GLY A 167 5.89 0.32 -19.75
N THR A 168 5.65 -0.25 -20.93
CA THR A 168 6.34 0.15 -22.16
C THR A 168 5.65 1.27 -22.94
N ARG A 169 4.38 1.56 -22.63
CA ARG A 169 3.53 2.53 -23.32
C ARG A 169 2.70 3.35 -22.33
N ILE A 170 2.32 4.53 -22.77
CA ILE A 170 1.31 5.38 -22.13
C ILE A 170 0.24 5.74 -23.15
N ALA A 171 -1.03 5.60 -22.79
CA ALA A 171 -2.17 6.16 -23.51
C ALA A 171 -2.58 7.47 -22.85
N TYR A 172 -2.99 8.47 -23.63
CA TYR A 172 -3.48 9.76 -23.12
C TYR A 172 -4.42 10.41 -24.14
N ALA A 173 -5.30 11.29 -23.69
CA ALA A 173 -6.18 12.07 -24.55
C ALA A 173 -5.50 13.40 -24.92
N SER A 174 -5.50 13.80 -26.20
CA SER A 174 -4.94 15.08 -26.64
C SER A 174 -5.70 15.72 -27.79
N ASN A 175 -5.75 17.07 -27.80
CA ASN A 175 -6.32 17.86 -28.88
C ASN A 175 -5.30 18.40 -29.89
N GLU A 176 -4.10 17.83 -29.95
CA GLU A 176 -3.03 18.30 -30.85
C GLU A 176 -3.42 18.23 -32.35
N SER A 177 -4.35 17.34 -32.72
CA SER A 177 -4.93 17.20 -34.07
C SER A 177 -6.12 18.14 -34.35
N GLY A 178 -6.52 18.97 -33.38
CA GLY A 178 -7.69 19.86 -33.47
C GLY A 178 -8.99 19.29 -32.88
N ASN A 179 -9.06 17.97 -32.63
CA ASN A 179 -10.11 17.29 -31.89
C ASN A 179 -9.50 16.45 -30.77
N MET A 180 -10.27 16.13 -29.72
CA MET A 180 -9.79 15.24 -28.66
C MET A 180 -9.67 13.81 -29.19
N ASP A 181 -8.43 13.35 -29.31
CA ASP A 181 -8.06 12.01 -29.79
C ASP A 181 -7.32 11.22 -28.71
N ILE A 182 -7.32 9.89 -28.84
CA ILE A 182 -6.53 9.00 -27.99
C ILE A 182 -5.18 8.73 -28.65
N TRP A 183 -4.12 9.08 -27.94
CA TRP A 183 -2.74 8.89 -28.38
C TRP A 183 -2.06 7.83 -27.55
N VAL A 184 -1.21 7.02 -28.19
CA VAL A 184 -0.32 6.08 -27.51
C VAL A 184 1.13 6.41 -27.81
N ARG A 185 1.94 6.55 -26.77
CA ARG A 185 3.38 6.79 -26.87
C ARG A 185 4.19 5.63 -26.27
N GLN A 186 5.22 5.19 -26.99
CA GLN A 186 6.23 4.27 -26.45
C GLN A 186 7.27 5.04 -25.62
N ILE A 187 7.63 4.48 -24.46
CA ILE A 187 8.52 5.12 -23.50
C ILE A 187 9.96 5.19 -23.99
N VAL A 188 10.46 4.09 -24.57
CA VAL A 188 11.87 3.97 -24.96
C VAL A 188 12.09 4.45 -26.40
N ALA A 189 11.23 4.07 -27.33
CA ALA A 189 11.40 4.43 -28.74
C ALA A 189 10.91 5.85 -29.06
N GLY A 190 10.11 6.47 -28.17
CA GLY A 190 9.53 7.80 -28.38
C GLY A 190 8.46 7.87 -29.47
N GLN A 191 8.16 6.77 -30.15
CA GLN A 191 7.12 6.69 -31.18
C GLN A 191 5.75 7.01 -30.59
N ARG A 192 4.98 7.83 -31.31
CA ARG A 192 3.61 8.24 -30.98
C ARG A 192 2.67 7.83 -32.10
N ILE A 193 1.48 7.36 -31.75
CA ILE A 193 0.45 6.91 -32.69
C ILE A 193 -0.89 7.47 -32.22
N ASN A 194 -1.62 8.14 -33.11
CA ASN A 194 -3.01 8.52 -32.88
C ASN A 194 -3.89 7.28 -33.16
N LEU A 195 -4.68 6.84 -32.17
CA LEU A 195 -5.54 5.67 -32.29
C LEU A 195 -6.94 5.99 -32.82
N THR A 196 -7.34 7.27 -32.86
CA THR A 196 -8.71 7.70 -33.20
C THR A 196 -8.77 8.74 -34.33
N GLU A 197 -7.68 8.90 -35.08
CA GLU A 197 -7.54 9.90 -36.16
C GLU A 197 -8.68 9.88 -37.19
N ASP A 198 -9.24 8.70 -37.47
CA ASP A 198 -10.29 8.49 -38.47
C ASP A 198 -11.71 8.71 -37.94
N TYR A 199 -11.88 9.01 -36.65
CA TYR A 199 -13.18 9.31 -36.07
C TYR A 199 -13.61 10.74 -36.45
N LYS A 200 -14.24 10.85 -37.62
CA LYS A 200 -15.04 12.02 -38.00
C LYS A 200 -16.36 11.90 -37.26
N GLY A 201 -16.52 12.68 -36.19
CA GLY A 201 -17.72 12.71 -35.35
C GLY A 201 -19.03 12.81 -36.13
#